data_AF-A0A565C1E4-F1
#
_entry.id   AF-A0A565C1E4-F1
#
_cell.length_a   1.000
_cell.length_b   1.000
_cell.length_c   1.000
_cell.angle_alpha   90.00
_cell.angle_beta   90.00
_cell.angle_gamma   90.00
#
_symmetry.space_group_name_H-M   'P 1'
#
loop_
_entity.id
_entity.type
_entity.pdbx_description
1 polymer ?
#
loop_
_entity_poly.entity_id
_entity_poly.type
_entity_poly.pdbx_seq_one_letter_code
_entity_poly.pdbx_strand_id
1 'polypeptide(L)'
;MCTYLDNSGFGPLISGDGVSTSPRWYSTNQFMLEVIFHERMKRYNCLTRNSSIASAVYLPYYAGLDFRRNLRRRNVAARDAAGKYLVSWLKKQPQWKGDKK
;
A
#
# COMPACT_ATOMS: atom_id res chain seq x y z
N MET A 1 18.78 -0.38 5.85
CA MET A 1 17.45 -0.16 5.23
C MET A 1 16.72 -1.50 5.16
N CYS A 2 15.38 -1.56 5.19
CA CYS A 2 14.61 -2.81 5.21
C CYS A 2 14.60 -3.47 3.82
N THR A 3 15.16 -4.68 3.69
CA THR A 3 15.31 -5.40 2.41
C THR A 3 13.99 -5.66 1.68
N TYR A 4 12.87 -5.73 2.40
CA TYR A 4 11.55 -5.92 1.80
C TYR A 4 11.04 -4.70 1.02
N LEU A 5 11.58 -3.51 1.27
CA LEU A 5 11.21 -2.28 0.56
C LEU A 5 12.04 -2.05 -0.71
N ASP A 6 13.09 -2.86 -0.91
CA ASP A 6 13.92 -2.77 -2.11
C ASP A 6 13.07 -2.98 -3.37
N ASN A 7 13.52 -2.39 -4.48
CA ASN A 7 12.80 -2.44 -5.76
C ASN A 7 11.32 -2.07 -5.61
N SER A 8 11.00 -1.00 -4.87
CA SER A 8 9.61 -0.53 -4.71
C SER A 8 8.69 -1.58 -4.05
N GLY A 9 9.23 -2.39 -3.13
CA GLY A 9 8.48 -3.45 -2.44
C GLY A 9 8.60 -4.84 -3.07
N PHE A 10 9.25 -4.98 -4.23
CA PHE A 10 9.52 -6.30 -4.81
C PHE A 10 10.57 -7.10 -4.02
N GLY A 11 11.43 -6.43 -3.27
CA GLY A 11 12.54 -7.06 -2.56
C GLY A 11 13.75 -7.30 -3.48
N PRO A 12 14.80 -8.00 -3.01
CA PRO A 12 15.99 -8.26 -3.81
C PRO A 12 15.69 -9.21 -4.98
N LEU A 13 16.45 -9.07 -6.07
CA LEU A 13 16.42 -10.02 -7.18
C LEU A 13 16.87 -11.40 -6.69
N ILE A 14 16.17 -12.44 -7.12
CA ILE A 14 16.63 -13.81 -6.91
C ILE A 14 17.66 -14.08 -8.00
N SER A 15 18.94 -14.21 -7.61
CA SER A 15 20.00 -14.65 -8.52
C SER A 15 19.65 -16.04 -9.04
N GLY A 16 19.68 -16.20 -10.37
CA GLY A 16 19.50 -17.51 -10.98
C GLY A 16 20.60 -18.49 -10.57
N ASP A 17 20.32 -19.77 -10.72
CA ASP A 17 21.19 -20.93 -10.52
C ASP A 17 22.36 -21.03 -11.52
N GLY A 18 22.79 -19.90 -12.11
CA GLY A 18 23.85 -19.85 -13.11
C GLY A 18 23.44 -20.25 -14.52
N VAL A 19 22.22 -20.78 -14.74
CA VAL A 19 21.72 -21.23 -16.06
C VAL A 19 20.90 -20.15 -16.77
N SER A 20 20.28 -19.22 -16.04
CA SER A 20 19.47 -18.14 -16.61
C SER A 20 20.20 -16.80 -16.54
N THR A 21 20.46 -16.19 -17.70
CA THR A 21 21.19 -14.92 -17.86
C THR A 21 20.39 -13.67 -17.48
N SER A 22 19.11 -13.81 -17.12
CA SER A 22 18.25 -12.70 -16.71
C SER A 22 17.51 -13.05 -15.42
N PRO A 23 17.66 -12.28 -14.33
CA PRO A 23 16.87 -12.53 -13.12
C PRO A 23 15.40 -12.22 -13.39
N ARG A 24 14.54 -13.24 -13.28
CA ARG A 24 13.09 -13.13 -13.61
C ARG A 24 12.18 -12.93 -12.40
N TRP A 25 12.71 -13.16 -11.19
CA TRP A 25 11.92 -13.20 -9.96
C TRP A 25 12.56 -12.36 -8.86
N TYR A 26 11.72 -11.83 -7.98
CA TYR A 26 12.15 -11.09 -6.79
C TYR A 26 11.73 -11.86 -5.53
N SER A 27 12.51 -11.72 -4.45
CA SER A 27 12.17 -12.27 -3.14
C SER A 27 11.13 -11.38 -2.46
N THR A 28 9.92 -11.34 -3.02
CA THR A 28 8.84 -10.46 -2.57
C THR A 28 8.24 -10.94 -1.27
N ASN A 29 8.18 -10.06 -0.27
CA ASN A 29 7.53 -10.37 0.99
C ASN A 29 6.00 -10.31 0.86
N GLN A 30 5.28 -11.29 1.42
CA GLN A 30 3.82 -11.42 1.32
C GLN A 30 3.01 -10.19 1.76
N PHE A 31 3.59 -9.29 2.57
CA PHE A 31 2.93 -8.07 3.04
C PHE A 31 3.24 -6.82 2.18
N MET A 32 3.94 -6.95 1.05
CA MET A 32 4.41 -5.80 0.25
C MET A 32 3.50 -5.42 -0.91
N LEU A 33 2.41 -6.16 -1.18
CA LEU A 33 1.53 -5.90 -2.32
C LEU A 33 1.03 -4.44 -2.37
N GLU A 34 0.66 -3.88 -1.22
CA GLU A 34 0.16 -2.51 -1.13
C GLU A 34 1.26 -1.47 -1.42
N VAL A 35 2.51 -1.73 -1.03
CA VAL A 35 3.67 -0.88 -1.36
C VAL A 35 3.95 -0.95 -2.86
N ILE A 36 3.97 -2.15 -3.44
CA ILE A 36 4.15 -2.34 -4.88
C ILE A 36 3.07 -1.59 -5.66
N PHE A 37 1.80 -1.73 -5.25
CA PHE A 37 0.70 -1.04 -5.90
C PHE A 37 0.83 0.48 -5.78
N HIS A 38 1.16 0.99 -4.59
CA HIS A 38 1.40 2.41 -4.38
C HIS A 38 2.50 2.96 -5.30
N GLU A 39 3.65 2.30 -5.35
CA GLU A 39 4.78 2.74 -6.19
C GLU A 39 4.47 2.66 -7.68
N ARG A 40 3.61 1.73 -8.10
CA ARG A 40 3.08 1.71 -9.47
C ARG A 40 2.12 2.85 -9.73
N MET A 41 1.20 3.13 -8.79
CA MET A 41 0.22 4.22 -8.92
C MET A 41 0.91 5.57 -9.14
N LYS A 42 2.04 5.83 -8.45
CA LYS A 42 2.86 7.05 -8.61
C LYS A 42 3.36 7.33 -10.03
N ARG A 43 3.40 6.32 -10.91
CA ARG A 43 3.97 6.43 -12.26
C ARG A 43 2.95 6.81 -13.33
N TYR A 44 1.66 6.89 -12.99
CA TYR A 44 0.64 7.27 -13.96
C TYR A 44 0.67 8.78 -14.24
N ASN A 45 0.74 9.15 -15.51
CA ASN A 45 0.73 10.55 -15.95
C ASN A 45 -0.61 11.27 -15.66
N CYS A 46 -1.70 10.53 -15.46
CA CYS A 46 -3.02 11.08 -15.16
C CYS A 46 -3.24 11.42 -13.68
N LEU A 47 -2.22 11.26 -12.82
CA LEU A 47 -2.32 11.65 -11.42
C LEU A 47 -2.54 13.16 -11.29
N THR A 48 -3.50 13.53 -10.47
CA THR A 48 -3.81 14.92 -10.15
C THR A 48 -3.85 15.14 -8.65
N ARG A 49 -3.40 16.32 -8.22
CA ARG A 49 -3.58 16.79 -6.83
C ARG A 49 -4.96 17.44 -6.61
N ASN A 50 -5.66 17.78 -7.69
CA ASN A 50 -6.99 18.35 -7.63
C ASN A 50 -8.04 17.23 -7.62
N SER A 51 -8.62 16.94 -6.45
CA SER A 51 -9.61 15.88 -6.30
C SER A 51 -10.91 16.15 -7.05
N SER A 52 -11.25 17.40 -7.39
CA SER A 52 -12.51 17.74 -8.06
C SER A 52 -12.54 17.29 -9.53
N ILE A 53 -11.38 17.03 -10.12
CA ILE A 53 -11.26 16.51 -11.50
C ILE A 53 -10.79 15.05 -11.51
N ALA A 54 -10.59 14.44 -10.35
CA ALA A 54 -10.11 13.08 -10.23
C ALA A 54 -11.29 12.10 -10.43
N SER A 55 -11.13 11.12 -11.33
CA SER A 55 -12.12 10.04 -11.50
C SER A 55 -12.12 9.03 -10.35
N ALA A 56 -11.00 8.92 -9.63
CA ALA A 56 -10.83 8.03 -8.49
C ALA A 56 -9.79 8.60 -7.53
N VAL A 57 -9.89 8.22 -6.25
CA VAL A 57 -8.92 8.57 -5.21
C VAL A 57 -8.23 7.30 -4.73
N TYR A 58 -6.90 7.28 -4.79
CA TYR A 58 -6.10 6.21 -4.19
C TYR A 58 -5.74 6.57 -2.75
N LEU A 59 -6.09 5.70 -1.81
CA LEU A 59 -5.78 5.86 -0.39
C LEU A 59 -4.63 4.91 -0.01
N PRO A 60 -3.45 5.42 0.37
CA PRO A 60 -2.30 4.59 0.71
C PRO A 60 -2.38 4.06 2.14
N TYR A 61 -3.41 3.27 2.44
CA TYR A 61 -3.51 2.54 3.70
C TYR A 61 -2.91 1.15 3.52
N TYR A 62 -1.85 0.85 4.27
CA TYR A 62 -1.13 -0.43 4.21
C TYR A 62 -1.69 -1.43 5.24
N ALA A 63 -2.87 -1.96 4.97
CA ALA A 63 -3.58 -2.87 5.88
C ALA A 63 -2.79 -4.14 6.19
N GLY A 64 -2.04 -4.69 5.22
CA GLY A 64 -1.20 -5.87 5.44
C GLY A 64 -0.04 -5.61 6.39
N LEU A 65 0.56 -4.42 6.32
CA LEU A 65 1.61 -3.99 7.25
C LEU A 65 1.07 -3.72 8.65
N ASP A 66 -0.08 -3.04 8.73
CA ASP A 66 -0.76 -2.80 10.01
C ASP A 66 -1.18 -4.11 10.68
N PHE A 67 -1.72 -5.05 9.90
CA PHE A 67 -2.00 -6.40 10.35
C PHE A 67 -0.75 -7.10 10.88
N ARG A 68 0.36 -7.11 10.13
CA ARG A 68 1.62 -7.75 10.57
C ARG A 68 2.13 -7.18 11.89
N ARG A 69 1.99 -5.88 12.10
CA ARG A 69 2.38 -5.20 13.35
C ARG A 69 1.52 -5.63 14.54
N ASN A 70 0.25 -5.92 14.31
CA ASN A 70 -0.73 -6.19 15.36
C ASN A 70 -1.15 -7.66 15.48
N LEU A 71 -0.67 -8.55 14.60
CA LEU A 71 -1.09 -9.96 14.48
C LEU A 71 -1.08 -10.74 15.80
N ARG A 72 -0.08 -10.50 16.66
CA ARG A 72 0.08 -11.21 17.94
C ARG A 72 -0.48 -10.45 19.14
N ARG A 73 -1.09 -9.27 18.94
CA ARG A 73 -1.64 -8.47 20.05
C ARG A 73 -3.02 -9.00 20.43
N ARG A 74 -3.20 -9.31 21.71
CA ARG A 74 -4.51 -9.73 22.28
C ARG A 74 -5.48 -8.55 22.45
N ASN A 75 -4.95 -7.33 22.54
CA ASN A 75 -5.77 -6.13 22.67
C ASN A 75 -6.42 -5.78 21.31
N VAL A 76 -7.69 -6.15 21.17
CA VAL A 76 -8.52 -5.89 19.98
C VAL A 76 -8.67 -4.40 19.71
N ALA A 77 -8.84 -3.57 20.74
CA ALA A 77 -8.96 -2.13 20.56
C ALA A 77 -7.71 -1.52 19.93
N ALA A 78 -6.52 -1.97 20.36
CA ALA A 78 -5.25 -1.55 19.77
C ALA A 78 -5.06 -2.08 18.33
N ARG A 79 -5.48 -3.33 18.06
CA ARG A 79 -5.42 -3.93 16.72
C ARG A 79 -6.29 -3.18 15.71
N ASP A 80 -7.49 -2.78 16.10
CA ASP A 80 -8.46 -2.16 15.19
C ASP A 80 -8.31 -0.62 15.11
N ALA A 81 -7.41 -0.03 15.89
CA ALA A 81 -7.32 1.42 16.07
C ALA A 81 -7.01 2.17 14.76
N ALA A 82 -6.06 1.67 13.97
CA ALA A 82 -5.64 2.33 12.73
C ALA A 82 -6.76 2.36 11.68
N GLY A 83 -7.45 1.23 11.48
CA GLY A 83 -8.60 1.14 10.57
C GLY A 83 -9.77 2.01 11.03
N LYS A 84 -10.09 2.03 12.33
CA LYS A 84 -11.13 2.91 12.88
C LYS A 84 -10.78 4.39 12.67
N TYR A 85 -9.54 4.77 12.96
CA TYR A 85 -9.05 6.13 12.72
C TYR A 85 -9.18 6.52 11.25
N LEU A 86 -8.78 5.64 10.32
CA LEU A 86 -8.88 5.88 8.89
C LEU A 86 -10.32 6.15 8.46
N VAL A 87 -11.27 5.31 8.89
CA VAL A 87 -12.69 5.50 8.56
C VAL A 87 -13.24 6.81 9.14
N SER A 88 -12.90 7.12 10.39
CA SER A 88 -13.28 8.39 11.01
C SER A 88 -12.68 9.60 10.30
N TRP A 89 -11.45 9.49 9.78
CA TRP A 89 -10.81 10.53 8.98
C TRP A 89 -11.45 10.66 7.59
N LEU A 90 -11.73 9.54 6.91
CA LEU A 90 -12.36 9.50 5.58
C LEU A 90 -13.72 10.21 5.59
N LYS A 91 -14.55 9.94 6.61
CA LYS A 91 -15.87 10.59 6.77
C LYS A 91 -15.81 12.12 6.88
N LYS A 92 -14.67 12.69 7.26
CA LYS A 92 -14.47 14.14 7.37
C LYS A 92 -14.07 14.78 6.03
N GLN A 93 -13.63 13.98 5.06
CA GLN A 93 -13.12 14.49 3.79
C GLN A 93 -14.25 15.01 2.91
N PRO A 94 -14.03 16.11 2.15
CA PRO A 94 -15.04 16.65 1.23
C PRO A 94 -15.55 15.61 0.22
N GLN A 95 -14.64 14.77 -0.29
CA GLN A 95 -14.92 13.74 -1.31
C GLN A 95 -15.85 12.65 -0.79
N TRP A 96 -15.91 12.44 0.53
CA TRP A 96 -16.78 11.43 1.15
C TRP A 96 -18.20 11.93 1.38
N LYS A 97 -18.40 13.24 1.52
CA LYS A 97 -19.70 13.83 1.87
C LYS A 97 -20.71 13.80 0.72
N GLY A 98 -20.25 13.45 -0.50
CA GLY A 98 -21.03 13.48 -1.73
C GLY A 98 -21.43 14.91 -2.09
N ASP A 99 -21.51 15.20 -3.38
CA ASP A 99 -22.40 16.27 -3.80
C ASP A 99 -23.81 15.78 -3.47
N LYS A 100 -24.52 16.49 -2.59
CA LYS A 100 -25.98 16.32 -2.50
C LYS A 100 -26.54 16.73 -3.86
N LYS A 101 -26.75 15.76 -4.75
CA LYS A 101 -27.65 15.92 -5.88
C LYS A 101 -29.08 16.05 -5.35
#